data_AF-A0A7J4M8D5-F1
#
_entry.id   AF-A0A7J4M8D5-F1
#
_cell.length_a   1.000
_cell.length_b   1.000
_cell.length_c   1.000
_cell.angle_alpha   90.00
_cell.angle_beta   90.00
_cell.angle_gamma   90.00
#
_symmetry.space_group_name_H-M   'P 1'
#
loop_
_entity.id
_entity.type
_entity.pdbx_description
1 polymer ?
#
loop_
_entity_poly.entity_id
_entity_poly.type
_entity_poly.pdbx_seq_one_letter_code
_entity_poly.pdbx_strand_id
1 'polypeptide(L)'
;MLRIEKQFSRFERALARLFRAPKEVRRPLDQMNSLIWELADGQHDFADIVQHLNDAFEEEATPVVERSTAAVRGFVALGVMKLVPEGGAVTWTTEPGQVPQEQSLEPKDPDMDHWS
;
A
#
# COMPACT_ATOMS: atom_id res chain seq x y z
N MET A 1 -8.41 2.24 0.84
CA MET A 1 -8.27 1.40 -0.38
C MET A 1 -6.97 1.77 -1.09
N LEU A 2 -6.11 0.80 -1.41
CA LEU A 2 -4.86 1.04 -2.14
C LEU A 2 -5.12 1.08 -3.66
N ARG A 3 -4.63 2.12 -4.35
CA ARG A 3 -4.70 2.29 -5.81
C ARG A 3 -3.28 2.29 -6.37
N ILE A 4 -2.98 1.35 -7.25
CA ILE A 4 -1.70 1.25 -7.94
C ILE A 4 -1.98 1.17 -9.45
N GLU A 5 -1.19 1.86 -10.25
CA GLU A 5 -1.24 1.74 -11.70
C GLU A 5 -0.88 0.31 -12.12
N LYS A 6 -1.73 -0.34 -12.92
CA LYS A 6 -1.38 -1.65 -13.46
C LYS A 6 -0.29 -1.49 -14.53
N GLN A 7 0.91 -1.96 -14.24
CA GLN A 7 2.00 -2.06 -15.22
C GLN A 7 1.65 -3.13 -16.28
N PHE A 8 0.90 -2.76 -17.33
CA PHE A 8 0.55 -3.67 -18.41
C PHE A 8 1.78 -4.00 -19.27
N SER A 9 2.11 -5.29 -19.42
CA SER A 9 3.08 -5.73 -20.44
C SER A 9 2.54 -5.50 -21.87
N ARG A 10 3.39 -5.56 -22.91
CA ARG A 10 2.97 -5.30 -24.32
C ARG A 10 1.84 -6.22 -24.79
N PHE A 11 1.80 -7.47 -24.31
CA PHE A 11 0.71 -8.42 -24.60
C PHE A 11 -0.56 -8.09 -23.83
N GLU A 12 -0.43 -7.67 -22.58
CA GLU A 12 -1.54 -7.28 -21.70
C GLU A 12 -2.23 -5.99 -22.16
N ARG A 13 -1.51 -5.07 -22.80
CA ARG A 13 -2.06 -3.83 -23.37
C ARG A 13 -2.99 -4.10 -24.58
N ALA A 14 -2.75 -5.17 -25.33
CA ALA A 14 -3.65 -5.62 -26.40
C ALA A 14 -4.94 -6.25 -25.82
N LEU A 15 -4.79 -7.04 -24.76
CA LEU A 15 -5.92 -7.65 -24.04
C LEU A 15 -6.77 -6.60 -23.30
N ALA A 16 -6.15 -5.61 -22.68
CA ALA A 16 -6.83 -4.53 -21.97
C ALA A 16 -7.70 -3.65 -22.89
N ARG A 17 -7.25 -3.43 -24.13
CA ARG A 17 -8.05 -2.76 -25.18
C ARG A 17 -9.23 -3.60 -25.65
N LEU A 18 -9.08 -4.93 -25.69
CA LEU A 18 -10.14 -5.85 -26.11
C LEU A 18 -11.21 -6.05 -25.02
N PHE A 19 -10.81 -6.05 -23.73
CA PHE A 19 -11.70 -6.33 -22.59
C PHE A 19 -12.09 -5.11 -21.76
N ARG A 20 -11.68 -3.88 -22.14
CA ARG A 20 -11.95 -2.64 -21.36
C ARG A 20 -11.56 -2.78 -19.88
N ALA A 21 -10.46 -3.49 -19.62
CA ALA A 21 -10.04 -3.84 -18.27
C ALA A 21 -9.60 -2.58 -17.49
N PRO A 22 -10.01 -2.43 -16.21
CA PRO A 22 -9.66 -1.26 -15.40
C PRO A 22 -8.13 -1.12 -15.31
N LYS A 23 -7.62 0.10 -15.53
CA LYS A 23 -6.19 0.43 -15.51
C LYS A 23 -5.58 0.47 -14.11
N GLU A 24 -6.42 0.36 -13.09
CA GLU A 24 -6.08 0.45 -11.68
C GLU A 24 -6.33 -0.89 -10.99
N VAL A 25 -5.36 -1.33 -10.21
CA VAL A 25 -5.60 -2.42 -9.27
C VAL A 25 -6.08 -1.81 -7.97
N ARG A 26 -7.36 -2.05 -7.65
CA ARG A 26 -7.96 -1.67 -6.38
C ARG A 26 -7.91 -2.89 -5.46
N ARG A 27 -7.10 -2.83 -4.40
CA ARG A 27 -7.11 -3.88 -3.37
C ARG A 27 -7.73 -3.32 -2.08
N PRO A 28 -8.85 -3.89 -1.60
CA PRO A 28 -9.26 -3.65 -0.23
C PRO A 28 -8.16 -4.23 0.67
N LEU A 29 -7.56 -3.38 1.49
CA LEU A 29 -6.65 -3.82 2.54
C LEU A 29 -7.52 -4.39 3.66
N ASP A 30 -7.11 -5.52 4.24
CA ASP A 30 -7.68 -5.95 5.52
C ASP A 30 -7.28 -4.95 6.62
N GLN A 31 -7.91 -5.04 7.79
CA GLN A 31 -7.72 -4.04 8.85
C GLN A 31 -6.26 -3.98 9.31
N MET A 32 -5.57 -5.11 9.43
CA MET A 32 -4.15 -5.16 9.84
C MET A 32 -3.22 -4.54 8.79
N ASN A 33 -3.41 -4.87 7.52
CA ASN A 33 -2.62 -4.30 6.42
C ASN A 33 -2.90 -2.80 6.24
N SER A 34 -4.12 -2.35 6.55
CA SER A 34 -4.47 -0.93 6.57
C SER A 34 -3.70 -0.18 7.67
N LEU A 35 -3.60 -0.76 8.87
CA LEU A 35 -2.83 -0.16 9.96
C LEU A 35 -1.33 -0.11 9.65
N ILE A 36 -0.77 -1.19 9.09
CA ILE A 36 0.64 -1.20 8.63
C ILE A 36 0.88 -0.09 7.61
N TRP A 37 -0.06 0.07 6.67
CA TRP A 37 0.03 1.11 5.65
C TRP A 37 0.00 2.52 6.26
N GLU A 38 -0.89 2.75 7.21
CA GLU A 38 -1.05 4.04 7.89
C GLU A 38 0.19 4.41 8.72
N LEU A 39 0.77 3.45 9.43
CA LEU A 39 1.97 3.66 10.24
C LEU A 39 3.29 3.71 9.43
N ALA A 40 3.24 3.38 8.13
CA ALA A 40 4.41 3.42 7.25
C ALA A 40 4.70 4.84 6.72
N ASP A 41 4.77 5.81 7.63
CA ASP A 41 4.99 7.24 7.38
C ASP A 41 6.46 7.66 7.45
N GLY A 42 7.35 6.74 7.88
CA GLY A 42 8.76 6.99 8.10
C GLY A 42 9.11 7.54 9.48
N GLN A 43 8.14 7.66 10.39
CA GLN A 43 8.35 7.98 11.81
C GLN A 43 8.41 6.73 12.68
N HIS A 44 7.85 5.62 12.22
CA HIS A 44 7.80 4.36 12.96
C HIS A 44 8.78 3.34 12.38
N ASP A 45 9.44 2.59 13.26
CA ASP A 45 10.20 1.42 12.84
C ASP A 45 9.32 0.15 12.78
N PHE A 46 9.89 -0.95 12.30
CA PHE A 46 9.14 -2.20 12.16
C PHE A 46 8.72 -2.80 13.51
N ALA A 47 9.52 -2.65 14.56
CA ALA A 47 9.20 -3.16 15.89
C ALA A 47 8.03 -2.38 16.50
N ASP A 48 8.03 -1.05 16.34
CA ASP A 48 6.93 -0.18 16.74
C ASP A 48 5.63 -0.58 16.04
N ILE A 49 5.66 -0.80 14.72
CA ILE A 49 4.48 -1.22 13.95
C ILE A 49 3.94 -2.58 14.45
N VAL A 50 4.84 -3.54 14.71
CA VAL A 50 4.47 -4.85 15.25
C VAL A 50 3.81 -4.72 16.62
N GLN A 51 4.32 -3.84 17.48
CA GLN A 51 3.74 -3.57 18.79
C GLN A 51 2.33 -2.97 18.66
N HIS A 52 2.14 -1.97 17.80
CA HIS A 52 0.82 -1.38 17.53
C HIS A 52 -0.19 -2.41 17.00
N LEU A 53 0.26 -3.34 16.14
CA LEU A 53 -0.59 -4.42 15.64
C LEU A 53 -0.96 -5.42 16.74
N ASN A 54 -0.01 -5.75 17.62
CA ASN A 54 -0.26 -6.65 18.73
C ASN A 54 -1.29 -6.06 19.69
N ASP A 55 -1.18 -4.76 19.98
CA ASP A 55 -2.09 -4.06 20.89
C ASP A 55 -3.48 -3.84 20.28
N ALA A 56 -3.58 -3.71 18.95
CA ALA A 56 -4.86 -3.48 18.27
C ALA A 56 -5.64 -4.77 17.96
N PHE A 57 -4.95 -5.90 17.75
CA PHE A 57 -5.56 -7.12 17.18
C PHE A 57 -5.29 -8.40 17.99
N GLU A 58 -4.43 -8.36 19.01
CA GLU A 58 -4.15 -9.45 19.96
C GLU A 58 -4.16 -10.87 19.33
N GLU A 59 -5.21 -11.66 19.58
CA GLU A 59 -5.34 -13.04 19.11
C GLU A 59 -5.42 -13.15 17.58
N GLU A 60 -6.05 -12.19 16.89
CA GLU A 60 -6.20 -12.20 15.43
C GLU A 60 -4.88 -11.97 14.70
N ALA A 61 -3.93 -11.30 15.36
CA ALA A 61 -2.63 -11.00 14.80
C ALA A 61 -1.66 -12.18 14.89
N THR A 62 -1.90 -13.15 15.78
CA THR A 62 -0.91 -14.16 16.14
C THR A 62 -0.65 -15.17 14.99
N PRO A 63 0.61 -15.41 14.57
CA PRO A 63 1.86 -14.77 15.00
C PRO A 63 2.08 -13.39 14.33
N VAL A 64 2.03 -12.32 15.13
CA VAL A 64 2.00 -10.93 14.64
C VAL A 64 3.26 -10.55 13.87
N VAL A 65 4.43 -11.01 14.33
CA VAL A 65 5.71 -10.74 13.68
C VAL A 65 5.75 -11.32 12.27
N GLU A 66 5.33 -12.58 12.11
CA GLU A 66 5.39 -13.28 10.82
C GLU A 66 4.37 -12.68 9.84
N ARG A 67 3.16 -12.37 10.33
CA ARG A 67 2.10 -11.75 9.53
C ARG A 67 2.50 -10.35 9.07
N SER A 68 3.05 -9.53 9.97
CA SER A 68 3.55 -8.19 9.66
C SER A 68 4.71 -8.24 8.67
N THR A 69 5.62 -9.19 8.85
CA THR A 69 6.73 -9.41 7.92
C THR A 69 6.23 -9.76 6.52
N ALA A 70 5.23 -10.65 6.42
CA ALA A 70 4.64 -11.03 5.14
C ALA A 70 3.96 -9.84 4.43
N ALA A 71 3.22 -9.02 5.19
CA ALA A 71 2.58 -7.81 4.70
C ALA A 71 3.59 -6.79 4.15
N VAL A 72 4.60 -6.44 4.96
CA VAL A 72 5.65 -5.49 4.57
C VAL A 72 6.40 -5.99 3.33
N ARG A 73 6.76 -7.29 3.27
CA ARG A 73 7.37 -7.89 2.07
C ARG A 73 6.47 -7.78 0.85
N GLY A 74 5.16 -7.97 1.03
CA GLY A 74 4.17 -7.79 -0.03
C GLY A 74 4.16 -6.36 -0.57
N PHE A 75 4.15 -5.36 0.32
CA PHE A 75 4.18 -3.94 -0.08
C PHE A 75 5.47 -3.54 -0.78
N VAL A 76 6.61 -4.03 -0.29
CA VAL A 76 7.92 -3.81 -0.93
C VAL A 76 7.95 -4.46 -2.32
N ALA A 77 7.44 -5.69 -2.45
CA ALA A 77 7.37 -6.39 -3.74
C ALA A 77 6.44 -5.70 -4.75
N LEU A 78 5.39 -5.03 -4.26
CA LEU A 78 4.49 -4.21 -5.07
C LEU A 78 5.09 -2.84 -5.43
N GLY A 79 6.24 -2.48 -4.86
CA GLY A 79 6.90 -1.19 -5.09
C GLY A 79 6.18 0.01 -4.44
N VAL A 80 5.32 -0.24 -3.45
CA VAL A 80 4.54 0.80 -2.75
C VAL A 80 5.08 1.16 -1.37
N MET A 81 6.09 0.44 -0.91
CA MET A 81 6.76 0.67 0.36
C MET A 81 8.26 0.45 0.18
N LYS A 82 9.07 1.22 0.92
CA LYS A 82 10.52 1.08 0.92
C LYS A 82 11.04 1.13 2.35
N LEU A 83 11.87 0.16 2.70
CA LEU A 83 12.60 0.17 3.96
C LEU A 83 13.82 1.07 3.80
N VAL A 84 13.99 2.00 4.74
CA VAL A 84 15.08 2.96 4.77
C VAL A 84 15.86 2.73 6.07
N PRO A 85 17.20 2.73 6.04
CA PRO A 85 17.98 2.67 7.27
C PRO A 85 17.70 3.91 8.13
N GLU A 86 17.87 3.76 9.44
CA GLU A 86 17.75 4.87 10.38
C GLU A 86 18.67 6.04 9.98
N GLY A 87 18.13 7.26 9.94
CA GLY A 87 18.85 8.46 9.46
C GLY A 87 19.06 8.53 7.95
N GLY A 88 18.47 7.61 7.17
CA GLY A 88 18.50 7.66 5.71
C GLY A 88 17.64 8.82 5.17
N ALA A 89 18.12 9.46 4.10
CA ALA A 89 17.38 10.54 3.45
C ALA A 89 16.19 9.99 2.64
N VAL A 90 14.99 10.49 2.95
CA VAL A 90 13.77 10.25 2.18
C VAL A 90 13.56 11.43 1.24
N THR A 91 13.61 11.18 -0.07
CA THR A 91 13.49 12.22 -1.11
C THR A 91 12.13 12.26 -1.80
N TRP A 92 11.18 11.43 -1.35
CA TRP A 92 9.82 11.36 -1.84
C TRP A 92 8.84 11.82 -0.76
N THR A 93 7.61 12.15 -1.14
CA THR A 93 6.54 12.51 -0.20
C THR A 93 5.76 11.26 0.21
N THR A 94 5.38 11.20 1.48
CA THR A 94 4.43 10.22 2.05
C THR A 94 3.07 10.85 2.36
N GLU A 95 2.85 12.10 1.95
CA GLU A 95 1.62 12.84 2.24
C GLU A 95 0.39 12.23 1.54
N PRO A 96 -0.76 12.15 2.23
CA PRO A 96 -1.96 11.55 1.67
C PRO A 96 -2.47 12.33 0.45
N GLY A 97 -2.96 11.59 -0.54
CA GLY A 97 -3.58 12.15 -1.75
C GLY A 97 -2.61 12.64 -2.83
N GLN A 98 -1.29 12.53 -2.60
CA GLN A 98 -0.29 12.78 -3.64
C GLN A 98 -0.09 11.52 -4.50
N VAL A 99 -0.15 11.70 -5.83
CA VAL A 99 0.23 10.64 -6.78
C VAL A 99 1.72 10.78 -7.06
N PRO A 100 2.54 9.73 -6.85
CA PRO A 100 3.97 9.77 -7.20
C PRO A 100 4.20 10.15 -8.66
N GLN A 101 5.28 10.89 -8.96
CA GLN A 101 5.55 11.41 -10.30
C GLN A 101 5.69 10.29 -11.36
N GLU A 102 6.08 9.09 -10.91
CA GLU A 102 6.27 7.90 -11.74
C GLU A 102 4.96 7.14 -12.02
N GLN A 103 3.82 7.56 -11.43
CA GLN A 103 2.51 6.92 -11.62
C GLN A 103 1.52 7.87 -12.27
N SER A 104 0.74 7.38 -13.24
CA SER A 104 -0.37 8.10 -13.84
C SER A 104 -1.69 7.47 -13.40
N LEU A 105 -2.22 7.97 -12.29
CA LEU A 105 -3.54 7.57 -11.78
C LEU A 105 -4.60 8.56 -12.24
N GLU A 106 -5.81 8.06 -12.55
CA GLU A 106 -6.94 8.95 -12.85
C GLU A 106 -7.34 9.70 -11.56
N PRO A 107 -7.80 10.97 -11.65
CA PRO A 107 -8.22 11.76 -10.50
C PRO A 107 -9.18 10.97 -9.60
N LYS A 108 -9.00 11.08 -8.27
CA LYS A 108 -9.91 10.46 -7.30
C LYS A 108 -11.33 11.00 -7.57
N ASP A 109 -12.27 10.09 -7.84
CA ASP A 109 -13.68 10.45 -7.99
C ASP A 109 -14.19 11.01 -6.64
N PRO A 110 -14.77 12.23 -6.62
CA PRO A 110 -15.23 12.87 -5.38
C PRO A 110 -16.31 12.07 -4.62
N ASP A 111 -17.05 11.18 -5.28
CA ASP A 111 -18.08 10.34 -4.62
C ASP A 111 -17.50 9.15 -3.82
N MET A 112 -16.18 8.96 -3.83
CA MET A 112 -15.52 7.82 -3.17
C MET A 112 -15.45 7.92 -1.65
N ASP A 113 -15.68 9.10 -1.05
CA ASP A 113 -15.67 9.29 0.41
C ASP A 113 -17.04 9.01 1.06
N HIS A 114 -18.07 8.68 0.27
CA HIS A 114 -19.44 8.44 0.76
C HIS A 114 -19.78 6.97 1.06
N TRP A 115 -18.85 6.04 0.88
CA TRP A 115 -19.04 4.64 1.28
C TRP A 115 -18.41 4.42 2.66
N SER A 116 -19.11 4.88 3.70
CA SER A 116 -18.91 4.48 5.10
C SER A 116 -19.93 3.40 5.47
#